data_AF-A0A8T7IXG3-F1
#
_entry.id   AF-A0A8T7IXG3-F1
#
_cell.length_a   1.000
_cell.length_b   1.000
_cell.length_c   1.000
_cell.angle_alpha   90.00
_cell.angle_beta   90.00
_cell.angle_gamma   90.00
#
_symmetry.space_group_name_H-M   'P 1'
#
loop_
_entity.id
_entity.type
_entity.pdbx_description
1 polymer ?
#
loop_
_entity_poly.entity_id
_entity_poly.type
_entity_poly.pdbx_seq_one_letter_code
_entity_poly.pdbx_strand_id
1 'polypeptide(L)'
;MTGWTWLKREWRGGRSGDLSILIAALTLAVSIVAGIGLFGDRLQQALDQQAATYLAGDLAASSNDRFDDHIIEAALDDGLAASQTIGFATMAYADEDDFDGILVAMKAVSGEYPLRGELTIRDASGVVSLAGPVQRGEVYVAQQYLDRTGA
;
A
#
# COMPACT_ATOMS: atom_id res chain seq x y z
N MET A 1 39.02 39.00 15.52
CA MET A 1 38.37 38.05 16.44
C MET A 1 37.28 38.73 17.28
N THR A 2 36.33 39.44 16.69
CA THR A 2 35.34 40.24 17.46
C THR A 2 33.90 40.11 16.98
N GLY A 3 33.55 39.18 16.09
CA GLY A 3 32.14 38.95 15.69
C GLY A 3 31.32 38.23 16.77
N TRP A 4 31.95 37.31 17.52
CA TRP A 4 31.27 36.50 18.54
C TRP A 4 30.74 37.33 19.71
N THR A 5 31.43 38.42 20.06
CA THR A 5 31.06 39.28 21.18
C THR A 5 29.83 40.16 20.87
N TRP A 6 29.62 40.54 19.61
CA TRP A 6 28.40 41.24 19.19
C TRP A 6 27.20 40.31 19.23
N LEU A 7 27.36 39.07 18.75
CA LEU A 7 26.31 38.04 18.80
C LEU A 7 25.89 37.73 20.25
N LYS A 8 26.86 37.57 21.17
CA LYS A 8 26.60 37.32 22.60
C LYS A 8 25.93 38.50 23.31
N ARG A 9 26.18 39.74 22.87
CA ARG A 9 25.60 40.94 23.50
C ARG A 9 24.15 41.13 23.08
N GLU A 10 23.82 40.88 21.82
CA GLU A 10 22.43 40.85 21.34
C GLU A 10 21.63 39.75 22.05
N TRP A 11 22.26 38.60 22.28
CA TRP A 11 21.68 37.47 23.02
C TRP A 11 21.39 37.78 24.50
N ARG A 12 22.13 38.71 25.12
CA ARG A 12 21.91 39.15 26.52
C ARG A 12 21.06 40.42 26.62
N GLY A 13 21.01 41.22 25.56
CA GLY A 13 20.22 42.47 25.47
C GLY A 13 18.75 42.25 25.06
N GLY A 14 18.43 41.12 24.42
CA GLY A 14 17.09 40.75 23.94
C GLY A 14 16.05 40.39 25.02
N ARG A 15 15.97 41.17 26.11
CA ARG A 15 14.83 41.15 27.05
C ARG A 15 13.61 41.92 26.52
N SER A 16 13.70 42.57 25.36
CA SER A 16 12.53 43.02 24.59
C SER A 16 12.04 41.85 23.75
N GLY A 17 10.77 41.45 23.92
CA GLY A 17 10.19 40.20 23.40
C GLY A 17 10.31 39.92 21.89
N ASP A 18 10.74 40.90 21.08
CA ASP A 18 10.82 40.77 19.61
C ASP A 18 11.79 39.68 19.13
N LEU A 19 13.00 39.58 19.69
CA LEU A 19 13.96 38.56 19.22
C LEU A 19 13.52 37.14 19.62
N SER A 20 12.93 36.99 20.81
CA SER A 20 12.35 35.71 21.25
C SER A 20 11.17 35.28 20.39
N ILE A 21 10.33 36.22 19.92
CA ILE A 21 9.20 35.93 19.03
C ILE A 21 9.70 35.44 17.66
N LEU A 22 10.74 36.07 17.10
CA LEU A 22 11.34 35.63 15.83
C LEU A 22 11.94 34.23 15.93
N ILE A 23 12.66 33.96 17.02
CA ILE A 23 13.24 32.62 17.27
C ILE A 23 12.10 31.60 17.46
N ALA A 24 11.07 31.93 18.24
CA ALA A 24 9.92 31.04 18.44
C ALA A 24 9.22 30.72 17.10
N ALA A 25 8.94 31.73 16.27
CA ALA A 25 8.34 31.55 14.96
C ALA A 25 9.20 30.69 14.02
N LEU A 26 10.52 30.90 14.00
CA LEU A 26 11.44 30.10 13.20
C LEU A 26 11.47 28.64 13.66
N THR A 27 11.59 28.40 14.97
CA THR A 27 11.58 27.04 15.52
C THR A 27 10.25 26.33 15.26
N LEU A 28 9.13 27.04 15.36
CA LEU A 28 7.81 26.52 15.02
C LEU A 28 7.76 26.10 13.54
N ALA A 29 8.19 26.99 12.63
CA ALA A 29 8.18 26.70 11.20
C ALA A 29 9.04 25.48 10.84
N VAL A 30 10.28 25.42 11.35
CA VAL A 30 11.18 24.28 11.12
C VAL A 30 10.61 22.99 11.73
N SER A 31 10.02 23.07 12.93
CA SER A 31 9.38 21.92 13.58
C SER A 31 8.19 21.39 12.78
N ILE A 32 7.40 22.27 12.14
CA ILE A 32 6.28 21.86 11.30
C ILE A 32 6.80 21.13 10.05
N VAL A 33 7.79 21.70 9.35
CA VAL A 33 8.36 21.09 8.14
C VAL A 33 8.99 19.73 8.45
N ALA A 34 9.76 19.64 9.54
CA ALA A 34 10.33 18.39 10.01
C ALA A 34 9.26 17.38 10.44
N GLY A 35 8.21 17.83 11.13
CA GLY A 35 7.09 17.01 11.55
C GLY A 35 6.33 16.39 10.38
N ILE A 36 6.11 17.15 9.30
CA ILE A 36 5.48 16.66 8.06
C ILE A 36 6.37 15.60 7.40
N GLY A 37 7.68 15.81 7.33
CA GLY A 37 8.62 14.82 6.80
C GLY A 37 8.61 13.51 7.59
N LEU A 38 8.74 13.60 8.92
CA LEU A 38 8.70 12.43 9.81
C LEU A 38 7.35 11.70 9.77
N PHE A 39 6.25 12.43 9.59
CA PHE A 39 4.93 11.83 9.43
C PHE A 39 4.81 11.09 8.10
N GLY A 40 5.29 11.70 7.00
CA GLY A 40 5.35 11.06 5.69
C GLY A 40 6.16 9.78 5.71
N ASP A 41 7.35 9.80 6.31
CA ASP A 41 8.21 8.62 6.44
C ASP A 41 7.55 7.50 7.25
N ARG A 42 6.86 7.85 8.35
CA ARG A 42 6.11 6.88 9.15
C ARG A 42 4.91 6.31 8.42
N LEU A 43 4.20 7.14 7.67
CA LEU A 43 3.06 6.71 6.87
C LEU A 43 3.53 5.77 5.75
N GLN A 44 4.62 6.12 5.06
CA GLN A 44 5.27 5.27 4.07
C GLN A 44 5.70 3.94 4.67
N GLN A 45 6.40 3.93 5.81
CA GLN A 45 6.82 2.71 6.49
C GLN A 45 5.64 1.84 6.97
N ALA A 46 4.55 2.46 7.43
CA ALA A 46 3.35 1.75 7.85
C ALA A 46 2.63 1.10 6.65
N LEU A 47 2.61 1.79 5.51
CA LEU A 47 2.10 1.25 4.26
C LEU A 47 2.99 0.11 3.74
N ASP A 48 4.31 0.29 3.74
CA ASP A 48 5.27 -0.71 3.26
C ASP A 48 5.27 -1.98 4.13
N GLN A 49 5.13 -1.86 5.46
CA GLN A 49 5.02 -3.02 6.36
C GLN A 49 3.71 -3.79 6.18
N GLN A 50 2.64 -3.12 5.75
CA GLN A 50 1.40 -3.78 5.35
C GLN A 50 1.45 -4.27 3.90
N ALA A 51 2.36 -3.72 3.09
CA ALA A 51 2.48 -4.02 1.68
C ALA A 51 2.91 -5.46 1.44
N ALA A 52 3.78 -6.08 2.25
CA ALA A 52 4.21 -7.48 2.03
C ALA A 52 3.04 -8.49 2.14
N THR A 53 2.14 -8.28 3.11
CA THR A 53 0.91 -9.07 3.23
C THR A 53 -0.06 -8.76 2.07
N TYR A 54 -0.09 -7.51 1.62
CA TYR A 54 -0.85 -7.09 0.43
C TYR A 54 -0.25 -7.62 -0.90
N LEU A 55 1.07 -7.79 -0.92
CA LEU A 55 1.88 -8.31 -2.02
C LEU A 55 1.59 -9.81 -2.20
N ALA A 56 1.13 -10.46 -1.13
CA ALA A 56 0.99 -11.90 -1.02
C ALA A 56 2.31 -12.66 -1.30
N GLY A 57 3.46 -12.04 -0.98
CA GLY A 57 4.80 -12.60 -1.20
C GLY A 57 5.92 -11.77 -0.54
N ASP A 58 7.13 -12.31 -0.52
CA ASP A 58 8.33 -11.61 -0.01
C ASP A 58 8.92 -10.62 -1.05
N LEU A 59 8.72 -10.92 -2.33
CA LEU A 59 9.14 -10.11 -3.47
C LEU A 59 8.04 -10.17 -4.53
N ALA A 60 7.80 -9.04 -5.22
CA ALA A 60 6.95 -9.02 -6.41
C ALA A 60 7.64 -8.25 -7.52
N ALA A 61 7.69 -8.89 -8.69
CA ALA A 61 8.03 -8.25 -9.94
C ALA A 61 6.74 -7.97 -10.71
N SER A 62 6.60 -6.75 -11.23
CA SER A 62 5.47 -6.37 -12.08
C SER A 62 6.00 -5.92 -13.44
N SER A 63 5.35 -6.39 -14.50
CA SER A 63 5.66 -6.06 -15.87
C SER A 63 4.35 -5.93 -16.65
N ASN A 64 4.32 -5.03 -17.62
CA ASN A 64 3.19 -4.94 -18.56
C ASN A 64 3.20 -6.08 -19.57
N ASP A 65 4.37 -6.65 -19.84
CA ASP A 65 4.57 -7.80 -20.72
C ASP A 65 4.67 -9.08 -19.90
N ARG A 66 4.30 -10.20 -20.52
CA ARG A 66 4.46 -11.53 -19.91
C ARG A 66 5.92 -11.76 -19.55
N PHE A 67 6.17 -12.18 -18.31
CA PHE A 67 7.49 -12.67 -17.90
C PHE A 67 7.84 -13.93 -18.68
N ASP A 68 9.08 -14.02 -19.17
CA ASP A 68 9.55 -15.25 -19.80
C ASP A 68 9.59 -16.39 -18.77
N ASP A 69 9.20 -17.58 -19.21
CA ASP A 69 9.08 -18.76 -18.36
C ASP A 69 10.42 -19.13 -17.68
N HIS A 70 11.56 -18.79 -18.29
CA HIS A 70 12.89 -19.05 -17.75
C HIS A 70 13.14 -18.38 -16.38
N ILE A 71 12.49 -17.24 -16.11
CA ILE A 71 12.63 -16.52 -14.84
C ILE A 71 11.94 -17.30 -13.73
N ILE A 72 10.78 -17.88 -14.04
CA ILE A 72 10.00 -18.67 -13.08
C ILE A 72 10.68 -20.01 -12.84
N GLU A 73 11.17 -20.67 -13.89
CA GLU A 73 11.94 -21.90 -13.78
C GLU A 73 13.20 -21.71 -12.92
N ALA A 74 13.97 -20.64 -13.16
CA ALA A 74 15.15 -20.34 -12.36
C ALA A 74 14.80 -20.09 -10.87
N ALA A 75 13.70 -19.39 -10.59
CA ALA A 75 13.25 -19.18 -9.22
C ALA A 75 12.86 -20.50 -8.53
N LEU A 76 12.17 -21.39 -9.25
CA LEU A 76 11.81 -22.72 -8.74
C LEU A 76 13.05 -23.60 -8.52
N ASP A 77 14.04 -23.54 -9.42
CA ASP A 77 15.31 -24.26 -9.31
C ASP A 77 16.14 -23.81 -8.10
N ASP A 78 16.08 -22.52 -7.78
CA ASP A 78 16.70 -21.93 -6.58
C ASP A 78 15.93 -22.25 -5.28
N GLY A 79 14.82 -23.02 -5.37
CA GLY A 79 14.00 -23.43 -4.24
C GLY A 79 13.05 -22.35 -3.71
N LEU A 80 12.81 -21.30 -4.50
CA LEU A 80 11.84 -20.26 -4.17
C LEU A 80 10.44 -20.70 -4.59
N ALA A 81 9.44 -20.30 -3.81
CA ALA A 81 8.05 -20.44 -4.21
C ALA A 81 7.66 -19.27 -5.13
N ALA A 82 7.02 -19.56 -6.26
CA ALA A 82 6.62 -18.57 -7.25
C ALA A 82 5.11 -18.62 -7.48
N SER A 83 4.49 -17.45 -7.57
CA SER A 83 3.06 -17.30 -7.86
C SER A 83 2.88 -16.19 -8.89
N GLN A 84 2.04 -16.45 -9.87
CA GLN A 84 1.75 -15.52 -10.96
C GLN A 84 0.40 -14.86 -10.73
N THR A 85 0.35 -13.55 -10.99
CA THR A 85 -0.90 -12.81 -10.94
C THR A 85 -1.02 -11.91 -12.17
N ILE A 86 -2.22 -11.80 -12.71
CA ILE A 86 -2.55 -10.94 -13.84
C ILE A 86 -3.69 -10.03 -13.40
N GLY A 87 -3.47 -8.72 -13.45
CA GLY A 87 -4.48 -7.72 -13.10
C GLY A 87 -4.91 -6.93 -14.34
N PHE A 88 -6.21 -6.81 -14.58
CA PHE A 88 -6.75 -5.96 -15.64
C PHE A 88 -8.12 -5.40 -15.27
N ALA A 89 -8.45 -4.23 -15.81
CA ALA A 89 -9.77 -3.63 -15.66
C ALA A 89 -10.74 -4.24 -16.69
N THR A 90 -11.95 -4.58 -16.24
CA THR A 90 -13.01 -5.12 -17.09
C THR A 90 -14.38 -4.64 -16.59
N MET A 91 -15.38 -4.69 -17.46
CA MET A 91 -16.78 -4.55 -17.03
C MET A 91 -17.27 -5.89 -16.49
N ALA A 92 -17.92 -5.88 -15.33
CA ALA A 92 -18.63 -7.02 -14.78
C ALA A 92 -20.14 -6.74 -14.72
N TYR A 93 -20.92 -7.75 -15.01
CA TYR A 93 -22.39 -7.72 -15.04
C TYR A 93 -22.91 -8.70 -13.99
N ALA A 94 -23.96 -8.32 -13.26
CA ALA A 94 -24.56 -9.15 -12.22
C ALA A 94 -25.50 -10.22 -12.80
N ASP A 95 -26.15 -9.91 -13.93
CA ASP A 95 -27.07 -10.79 -14.66
C ASP A 95 -26.78 -10.71 -16.18
N GLU A 96 -27.09 -11.76 -16.93
CA GLU A 96 -26.87 -11.82 -18.39
C GLU A 96 -27.72 -10.81 -19.17
N ASP A 97 -28.88 -10.43 -18.62
CA ASP A 97 -29.84 -9.52 -19.24
C ASP A 97 -29.68 -8.05 -18.76
N ASP A 98 -28.77 -7.79 -17.82
CA ASP A 98 -28.56 -6.46 -17.27
C ASP A 98 -27.39 -5.74 -17.96
N PHE A 99 -27.67 -4.56 -18.51
CA PHE A 99 -26.68 -3.74 -19.22
C PHE A 99 -25.98 -2.73 -18.30
N ASP A 100 -26.38 -2.62 -17.03
CA ASP A 100 -25.78 -1.70 -16.04
C ASP A 100 -24.51 -2.30 -15.42
N GLY A 101 -23.51 -2.54 -16.27
CA GLY A 101 -22.23 -3.12 -15.86
C GLY A 101 -21.42 -2.15 -15.00
N ILE A 102 -20.66 -2.71 -14.05
CA ILE A 102 -19.72 -1.94 -13.23
C ILE A 102 -18.28 -2.20 -13.67
N LEU A 103 -17.46 -1.14 -13.67
CA LEU A 103 -16.03 -1.28 -13.91
C LEU A 103 -15.37 -1.91 -12.68
N VAL A 104 -14.76 -3.08 -12.87
CA VAL A 104 -14.05 -3.84 -11.83
C VAL A 104 -12.60 -4.08 -12.23
N ALA A 105 -11.73 -4.16 -11.23
CA ALA A 105 -10.38 -4.67 -11.43
C ALA A 105 -10.38 -6.17 -11.17
N MET A 106 -10.21 -6.97 -12.22
CA MET A 106 -10.07 -8.42 -12.10
C MET A 106 -8.61 -8.76 -11.81
N LYS A 107 -8.38 -9.59 -10.79
CA LYS A 107 -7.07 -10.17 -10.48
C LYS A 107 -7.17 -11.69 -10.64
N ALA A 108 -6.58 -12.21 -11.71
CA ALA A 108 -6.37 -13.64 -11.89
C ALA A 108 -5.09 -14.05 -11.16
N VAL A 109 -5.14 -15.18 -10.45
CA VAL A 109 -4.03 -15.68 -9.65
C VAL A 109 -3.76 -17.14 -9.98
N SER A 110 -2.50 -17.57 -9.90
CA SER A 110 -2.14 -19.00 -9.96
C SER A 110 -2.48 -19.72 -8.66
N GLY A 111 -2.55 -21.06 -8.70
CA GLY A 111 -2.89 -21.88 -7.55
C GLY A 111 -1.99 -21.66 -6.32
N GLU A 112 -0.73 -21.28 -6.51
CA GLU A 112 0.22 -20.99 -5.42
C GLU A 112 -0.03 -19.63 -4.72
N TYR A 113 -1.08 -18.89 -5.09
CA TYR A 113 -1.46 -17.65 -4.44
C TYR A 113 -2.36 -17.90 -3.21
N PRO A 114 -2.14 -17.20 -2.07
CA PRO A 114 -1.03 -16.30 -1.77
C PRO A 114 0.22 -17.06 -1.28
N LEU A 115 1.43 -16.57 -1.59
CA LEU A 115 2.69 -17.15 -1.07
C LEU A 115 2.95 -16.74 0.39
N ARG A 116 2.44 -15.56 0.78
CA ARG A 116 2.51 -15.02 2.15
C ARG A 116 1.15 -14.47 2.55
N GLY A 117 0.78 -14.73 3.81
CA GLY A 117 -0.52 -14.34 4.36
C GLY A 117 -1.61 -15.36 4.06
N GLU A 118 -2.83 -15.02 4.47
CA GLU A 118 -3.99 -15.88 4.36
C GLU A 118 -5.11 -15.12 3.63
N LEU A 119 -5.72 -15.75 2.63
CA LEU A 119 -6.90 -15.21 1.98
C LEU A 119 -8.12 -15.61 2.81
N THR A 120 -8.90 -14.64 3.29
CA THR A 120 -10.15 -14.91 4.00
C THR A 120 -11.35 -14.56 3.13
N ILE A 121 -12.31 -15.46 3.03
CA ILE A 121 -13.58 -15.26 2.32
C ILE A 121 -14.72 -15.24 3.31
N ARG A 122 -15.72 -14.41 3.03
CA ARG A 122 -16.97 -14.38 3.77
C ARG A 122 -18.05 -14.99 2.88
N ASP A 123 -18.72 -16.02 3.37
CA ASP A 123 -19.88 -16.60 2.67
C ASP A 123 -21.16 -15.78 2.90
N ALA A 124 -22.24 -16.14 2.19
CA ALA A 124 -23.53 -15.48 2.32
C ALA A 124 -24.15 -15.62 3.74
N SER A 125 -23.70 -16.59 4.55
CA SER A 125 -24.11 -16.73 5.95
C SER A 125 -23.30 -15.86 6.91
N GLY A 126 -22.33 -15.11 6.39
CA GLY A 126 -21.48 -14.20 7.14
C GLY A 126 -20.29 -14.87 7.81
N VAL A 127 -20.07 -16.17 7.60
CA VAL A 127 -18.95 -16.92 8.19
C VAL A 127 -17.68 -16.58 7.41
N VAL A 128 -16.62 -16.22 8.14
CA VAL A 128 -15.30 -15.98 7.56
C VAL A 128 -14.50 -17.27 7.61
N SER A 129 -14.07 -17.76 6.45
CA SER A 129 -13.20 -18.92 6.31
C SER A 129 -11.90 -18.53 5.62
N LEU A 130 -10.83 -19.29 5.89
CA LEU A 130 -9.67 -19.32 5.03
C LEU A 130 -10.09 -19.86 3.66
N ALA A 131 -9.75 -19.13 2.61
CA ALA A 131 -9.89 -19.60 1.26
C ALA A 131 -8.71 -20.53 0.94
N GLY A 132 -9.01 -21.68 0.34
CA GLY A 132 -8.00 -22.52 -0.27
C GLY A 132 -7.43 -21.86 -1.53
N PRO A 133 -6.48 -22.54 -2.21
CA PRO A 133 -6.01 -22.09 -3.52
C PRO A 133 -7.20 -21.95 -4.47
N VAL A 134 -7.29 -20.81 -5.16
CA VAL A 134 -8.40 -20.50 -6.07
C VAL A 134 -8.45 -21.55 -7.18
N GLN A 135 -9.54 -22.32 -7.25
CA GLN A 135 -9.68 -23.33 -8.30
C GLN A 135 -10.11 -22.69 -9.62
N ARG A 136 -9.83 -23.40 -10.73
CA ARG A 136 -10.20 -22.91 -12.05
C ARG A 136 -11.73 -22.83 -12.17
N GLY A 137 -12.25 -21.61 -12.38
CA GLY A 137 -13.68 -21.35 -12.48
C GLY A 137 -14.31 -20.81 -11.19
N GLU A 138 -13.55 -20.72 -10.10
CA GLU A 138 -13.99 -20.02 -8.89
C GLU A 138 -13.64 -18.53 -8.98
N VAL A 139 -14.58 -17.68 -8.55
CA VAL A 139 -14.41 -16.23 -8.52
C VAL A 139 -14.81 -15.72 -7.16
N TYR A 140 -13.92 -14.97 -6.53
CA TYR A 140 -14.21 -14.26 -5.29
C TYR A 140 -14.44 -12.78 -5.58
N VAL A 141 -15.51 -12.23 -5.03
CA VAL A 141 -15.93 -10.85 -5.25
C VAL A 141 -15.72 -10.06 -3.97
N ALA A 142 -15.15 -8.86 -4.08
CA ALA A 142 -15.03 -7.98 -2.94
C ALA A 142 -16.42 -7.47 -2.51
N GLN A 143 -16.67 -7.43 -1.20
CA GLN A 143 -17.98 -7.08 -0.62
C GLN A 143 -18.52 -5.73 -1.12
N GLN A 144 -17.64 -4.76 -1.36
CA GLN A 144 -17.98 -3.44 -1.92
C GLN A 144 -18.69 -3.48 -3.29
N TYR A 145 -18.50 -4.55 -4.06
CA TYR A 145 -19.18 -4.73 -5.34
C TYR A 145 -20.56 -5.34 -5.15
N LEU A 146 -20.72 -6.27 -4.20
CA LEU A 146 -22.02 -6.85 -3.83
C LEU A 146 -23.00 -5.77 -3.34
N ASP A 147 -22.50 -4.87 -2.46
CA ASP A 147 -23.30 -3.76 -1.94
C ASP A 147 -23.82 -2.81 -3.04
N ARG A 148 -23.12 -2.74 -4.18
CA ARG A 148 -23.45 -1.85 -5.29
C ARG A 148 -24.35 -2.49 -6.34
N THR A 149 -24.25 -3.81 -6.53
CA THR A 149 -25.11 -4.58 -7.44
C THR A 149 -26.37 -5.10 -6.75
N GLY A 150 -26.51 -4.93 -5.43
CA GLY A 150 -27.71 -5.33 -4.67
C GLY A 150 -27.88 -6.85 -4.54
N ALA A 151 -26.79 -7.60 -4.66
CA ALA A 151 -26.73 -9.06 -4.55
C ALA A 151 -26.35 -9.51 -3.13
#